data_AF-A0A135YMP5-F1
#
_entry.id   AF-A0A135YMP5-F1
#
_cell.length_a   1.000
_cell.length_b   1.000
_cell.length_c   1.000
_cell.angle_alpha   90.00
_cell.angle_beta   90.00
_cell.angle_gamma   90.00
#
_symmetry.space_group_name_H-M   'P 1'
#
loop_
_entity.id
_entity.type
_entity.pdbx_description
1 polymer ?
#
loop_
_entity_poly.entity_id
_entity_poly.type
_entity_poly.pdbx_seq_one_letter_code
_entity_poly.pdbx_strand_id
1 'polypeptide(L)'
;MKENSIQEKVDHRSYQRQGIEQIPTIHLGVSATQMERKGIATDRGNINREIRKQNRLLQEIKLRIKALLNWIRGIGKEEKAENQNTKSTLPPRENLLSVFENLIRNNTDNHNADLEKNIESYQFLKEKNITSLSELKENILTLRDKNYKTTRVIKDSEKSIEDKTQLIDQSEKYLKHKETSKAYTKLKKSKREDFYNEHTAEIILFESAKKYLKEHLGESKTLNISKWKADVATLKKEKKSLYNKILEIREEVEQAEKVKTCIEQLQEHLKELSHSQSQDLGL
;
A
#
# COMPACT_ATOMS: atom_id res chain seq x y z
N MET A 1 21.95 -21.86 -26.24
CA MET A 1 21.42 -20.58 -25.70
C MET A 1 20.00 -20.86 -25.23
N LYS A 2 19.71 -20.73 -23.94
CA LYS A 2 18.37 -20.95 -23.39
C LYS A 2 17.59 -19.64 -23.53
N GLU A 3 16.61 -19.60 -24.43
CA GLU A 3 15.65 -18.51 -24.52
C GLU A 3 14.73 -18.56 -23.30
N ASN A 4 14.78 -17.50 -22.48
CA ASN A 4 13.81 -17.25 -21.42
C ASN A 4 12.49 -16.80 -22.05
N SER A 5 11.66 -17.76 -22.47
CA SER A 5 10.26 -17.52 -22.82
C SER A 5 9.43 -17.35 -21.54
N ILE A 6 9.55 -16.20 -20.88
CA ILE A 6 8.54 -15.71 -19.94
C ILE A 6 7.80 -14.58 -20.67
N GLN A 7 6.89 -14.96 -21.59
CA GLN A 7 5.83 -14.04 -21.99
C GLN A 7 4.81 -14.00 -20.85
N GLU A 8 5.13 -13.23 -19.81
CA GLU A 8 4.13 -12.77 -18.86
C GLU A 8 3.17 -11.89 -19.67
N LYS A 9 2.00 -12.45 -20.00
CA LYS A 9 0.99 -11.80 -20.84
C LYS A 9 0.47 -10.59 -20.07
N VAL A 10 0.98 -9.40 -20.39
CA VAL A 10 0.63 -8.15 -19.71
C VAL A 10 -0.87 -7.91 -19.86
N ASP A 11 -1.62 -7.96 -18.77
CA ASP A 11 -3.03 -7.60 -18.77
C ASP A 11 -3.16 -6.08 -18.95
N HIS A 12 -3.75 -5.67 -20.07
CA HIS A 12 -3.91 -4.27 -20.45
C HIS A 12 -5.02 -3.54 -19.67
N ARG A 13 -5.80 -4.24 -18.85
CA ARG A 13 -6.77 -3.61 -17.95
C ARG A 13 -6.02 -2.77 -16.90
N SER A 14 -6.57 -1.64 -16.46
CA SER A 14 -5.97 -0.93 -15.33
C SER A 14 -5.96 -1.82 -14.09
N TYR A 15 -5.00 -1.64 -13.18
CA TYR A 15 -4.98 -2.39 -11.90
C TYR A 15 -6.32 -2.35 -11.16
N GLN A 16 -7.09 -1.25 -11.31
CA GLN A 16 -8.44 -1.13 -10.77
C GLN A 16 -9.42 -2.16 -11.36
N ARG A 17 -9.37 -2.41 -12.68
CA ARG A 17 -10.22 -3.41 -13.36
C ARG A 17 -9.74 -4.85 -13.15
N GLN A 18 -8.49 -5.04 -12.74
CA GLN A 18 -7.92 -6.34 -12.37
C GLN A 18 -8.16 -6.71 -10.90
N GLY A 19 -8.70 -5.79 -10.08
CA GLY A 19 -8.78 -5.98 -8.63
C GLY A 19 -7.41 -5.94 -7.92
N ILE A 20 -6.38 -5.41 -8.59
CA ILE A 20 -5.03 -5.30 -8.07
C ILE A 20 -4.90 -4.00 -7.28
N GLU A 21 -4.65 -4.15 -5.98
CA GLU A 21 -4.42 -3.09 -5.01
C GLU A 21 -2.99 -2.56 -5.10
N GLN A 22 -2.62 -2.06 -6.27
CA GLN A 22 -1.32 -1.46 -6.54
C GLN A 22 -1.48 0.00 -6.98
N ILE A 23 -0.63 0.86 -6.41
CA ILE A 23 -0.46 2.25 -6.83
C ILE A 23 0.37 2.24 -8.12
N PRO A 24 -0.13 2.82 -9.23
CA PRO A 24 0.57 2.82 -10.50
C PRO A 24 1.81 3.71 -10.44
N THR A 25 2.88 3.30 -11.13
CA THR A 25 4.06 4.14 -11.35
C THR A 25 3.81 5.14 -12.47
N ILE A 26 4.50 6.29 -12.41
CA ILE A 26 4.44 7.34 -13.42
C ILE A 26 5.35 6.97 -14.60
N HIS A 27 4.93 7.32 -15.81
CA HIS A 27 5.78 7.17 -16.99
C HIS A 27 6.97 8.14 -16.94
N LEU A 28 8.20 7.62 -16.99
CA LEU A 28 9.43 8.41 -16.89
C LEU A 28 9.58 9.39 -18.07
N GLY A 29 9.30 8.92 -19.28
CA GLY A 29 9.66 9.62 -20.52
C GLY A 29 11.09 9.34 -20.97
N VAL A 30 11.39 9.65 -22.23
CA VAL A 30 12.67 9.28 -22.89
C VAL A 30 13.86 9.92 -22.18
N SER A 31 13.80 11.22 -21.90
CA SER A 31 14.89 11.96 -21.24
C SER A 31 15.20 11.43 -19.83
N ALA A 32 14.16 11.27 -18.99
CA ALA A 32 14.35 10.73 -17.65
C ALA A 32 14.88 9.29 -17.67
N THR A 33 14.42 8.47 -18.62
CA THR A 33 14.91 7.09 -18.79
C THR A 33 16.39 7.06 -19.16
N GLN A 34 16.84 7.95 -20.05
CA GLN A 34 18.26 8.04 -20.42
C GLN A 34 19.12 8.49 -19.24
N MET A 35 18.67 9.46 -18.45
CA MET A 35 19.37 9.90 -17.23
C MET A 35 19.48 8.77 -16.19
N GLU A 36 18.38 8.08 -15.90
CA GLU A 36 18.38 6.95 -14.96
C GLU A 36 19.28 5.79 -15.43
N ARG A 37 19.33 5.50 -16.74
CA ARG A 37 20.27 4.52 -17.30
C ARG A 37 21.74 4.90 -17.12
N LYS A 38 22.03 6.20 -17.07
CA LYS A 38 23.37 6.74 -16.78
C LYS A 38 23.65 6.84 -15.27
N GLY A 39 22.75 6.34 -14.41
CA GLY A 39 22.89 6.41 -12.96
C GLY A 39 22.53 7.78 -12.36
N ILE A 40 21.98 8.71 -13.15
CA ILE A 40 21.56 10.03 -12.66
C ILE A 40 20.11 9.93 -12.20
N ALA A 41 19.89 10.14 -10.91
CA ALA A 41 18.57 10.11 -10.31
C ALA A 41 17.71 11.30 -10.80
N THR A 42 16.48 11.01 -11.18
CA THR A 42 15.47 11.97 -11.64
C THR A 42 14.33 12.05 -10.64
N ASP A 43 13.61 13.18 -10.62
CA ASP A 43 12.46 13.35 -9.74
C ASP A 43 11.37 12.29 -10.00
N ARG A 44 11.07 12.02 -11.27
CA ARG A 44 10.12 10.95 -11.66
C ARG A 44 10.62 9.56 -11.26
N GLY A 45 11.92 9.30 -11.36
CA GLY A 45 12.52 8.05 -10.91
C GLY A 45 12.44 7.89 -9.39
N ASN A 46 12.66 8.96 -8.63
CA ASN A 46 12.52 8.98 -7.18
C ASN A 46 11.08 8.69 -6.76
N ILE A 47 10.09 9.32 -7.42
CA ILE A 47 8.67 9.04 -7.18
C ILE A 47 8.36 7.56 -7.46
N ASN A 48 8.85 7.00 -8.57
CA ASN A 48 8.62 5.59 -8.89
C ASN A 48 9.30 4.62 -7.91
N ARG A 49 10.51 4.93 -7.43
CA ARG A 49 11.17 4.16 -6.36
C ARG A 49 10.31 4.15 -5.10
N GLU A 50 9.78 5.30 -4.73
CA GLU A 50 8.93 5.45 -3.55
C GLU A 50 7.60 4.69 -3.69
N ILE A 51 6.92 4.81 -4.84
CA ILE A 51 5.70 4.04 -5.15
C ILE A 51 5.95 2.53 -5.06
N ARG A 52 7.12 2.04 -5.53
CA ARG A 52 7.47 0.62 -5.40
C ARG A 52 7.65 0.18 -3.95
N LYS A 53 8.32 1.00 -3.13
CA LYS A 53 8.46 0.71 -1.68
C LYS A 53 7.09 0.61 -1.02
N GLN A 54 6.21 1.55 -1.32
CA GLN A 54 4.85 1.59 -0.78
C GLN A 54 4.03 0.38 -1.22
N ASN A 55 4.10 -0.01 -2.49
CA ASN A 55 3.42 -1.20 -2.98
C ASN A 55 3.91 -2.49 -2.28
N ARG A 56 5.22 -2.59 -1.97
CA ARG A 56 5.75 -3.72 -1.18
C ARG A 56 5.16 -3.74 0.22
N LEU A 57 5.11 -2.59 0.89
CA LEU A 57 4.51 -2.43 2.21
C LEU A 57 3.03 -2.85 2.23
N LEU A 58 2.25 -2.37 1.25
CA LEU A 58 0.83 -2.72 1.13
C LEU A 58 0.62 -4.23 0.91
N GLN A 59 1.46 -4.84 0.06
CA GLN A 59 1.42 -6.27 -0.20
C GLN A 59 1.82 -7.08 1.04
N GLU A 60 2.84 -6.64 1.78
CA GLU A 60 3.26 -7.24 3.05
C GLU A 60 2.10 -7.27 4.05
N ILE A 61 1.48 -6.11 4.33
CA ILE A 61 0.35 -6.00 5.25
C ILE A 61 -0.80 -6.93 4.83
N LYS A 62 -1.13 -6.95 3.53
CA LYS A 62 -2.16 -7.83 2.98
C LYS A 62 -1.88 -9.31 3.22
N LEU A 63 -0.64 -9.74 3.02
CA LEU A 63 -0.23 -11.13 3.23
C LEU A 63 -0.25 -11.52 4.71
N ARG A 64 0.23 -10.64 5.59
CA ARG A 64 0.20 -10.82 7.06
C ARG A 64 -1.23 -10.96 7.58
N ILE A 65 -2.11 -10.04 7.20
CA ILE A 65 -3.55 -10.12 7.54
C ILE A 65 -4.17 -11.42 7.04
N LYS A 66 -3.87 -11.85 5.79
CA LYS A 66 -4.37 -13.10 5.25
C LYS A 66 -3.88 -14.31 6.05
N ALA A 67 -2.61 -14.32 6.46
CA ALA A 67 -2.04 -15.38 7.29
C ALA A 67 -2.73 -15.46 8.66
N LEU A 68 -2.93 -14.32 9.34
CA LEU A 68 -3.66 -14.25 10.61
C LEU A 68 -5.09 -14.79 10.49
N LEU A 69 -5.84 -14.35 9.48
CA LEU A 69 -7.22 -14.81 9.26
C LEU A 69 -7.29 -16.31 8.94
N ASN A 70 -6.28 -16.84 8.23
CA ASN A 70 -6.18 -18.27 7.97
C ASN A 70 -5.89 -19.07 9.24
N TRP A 71 -4.99 -18.56 10.08
CA TRP A 71 -4.64 -19.16 11.37
C TRP A 71 -5.85 -19.23 12.30
N ILE A 72 -6.57 -18.11 12.52
CA ILE A 72 -7.79 -18.11 13.35
C ILE A 72 -8.83 -19.12 12.83
N ARG A 73 -8.97 -19.21 11.51
CA ARG A 73 -9.86 -20.19 10.88
C ARG A 73 -9.39 -21.64 11.08
N GLY A 74 -8.08 -21.88 11.19
CA GLY A 74 -7.49 -23.17 11.50
C GLY A 74 -7.88 -23.66 12.90
N ILE A 75 -7.75 -22.78 13.90
CA ILE A 75 -8.13 -23.08 15.30
C ILE A 75 -9.57 -23.60 15.39
N GLY A 76 -10.52 -22.89 14.78
CA GLY A 76 -11.93 -23.31 14.80
C GLY A 76 -12.27 -24.60 14.01
N LYS A 77 -11.33 -25.14 13.23
CA LYS A 77 -11.47 -26.46 12.59
C LYS A 77 -10.91 -27.58 13.48
N GLU A 78 -9.79 -27.35 14.15
CA GLU A 78 -9.20 -28.28 15.12
C GLU A 78 -10.18 -28.54 16.28
N GLU A 79 -10.84 -27.50 16.81
CA GLU A 79 -11.88 -27.62 17.85
C GLU A 79 -13.07 -28.52 17.45
N LYS A 80 -13.44 -28.56 16.16
CA LYS A 80 -14.55 -29.40 15.67
C LYS A 80 -14.16 -30.86 15.46
N ALA A 81 -12.88 -31.12 15.18
CA ALA A 81 -12.35 -32.46 15.04
C ALA A 81 -12.06 -33.09 16.42
N GLU A 82 -11.53 -32.32 17.37
CA GLU A 82 -11.23 -32.77 18.75
C GLU A 82 -12.50 -32.94 19.61
N ASN A 83 -13.62 -32.24 19.34
CA ASN A 83 -14.89 -32.51 20.02
C ASN A 83 -15.49 -33.90 19.73
N GLN A 84 -14.94 -34.66 18.77
CA GLN A 84 -15.31 -36.06 18.53
C GLN A 84 -14.36 -37.06 19.24
N ASN A 85 -13.21 -36.61 19.74
CA ASN A 85 -12.24 -37.43 20.49
C ASN A 85 -11.66 -36.60 21.65
N THR A 86 -12.17 -36.83 22.85
CA THR A 86 -11.90 -36.09 24.10
C THR A 86 -10.43 -35.74 24.37
N LYS A 87 -10.03 -34.49 24.09
CA LYS A 87 -9.09 -33.63 24.87
C LYS A 87 -8.92 -32.29 24.12
N SER A 88 -9.65 -31.26 24.53
CA SER A 88 -9.50 -29.88 24.02
C SER A 88 -8.22 -29.27 24.60
N THR A 89 -7.29 -28.81 23.76
CA THR A 89 -5.98 -28.28 24.22
C THR A 89 -5.96 -26.76 24.46
N LEU A 90 -7.07 -26.05 24.19
CA LEU A 90 -7.38 -24.76 24.82
C LEU A 90 -8.82 -24.84 25.34
N PRO A 91 -9.14 -24.32 26.54
CA PRO A 91 -10.53 -24.19 26.95
C PRO A 91 -11.22 -23.17 26.03
N PRO A 92 -12.26 -23.55 25.25
CA PRO A 92 -12.87 -22.69 24.22
C PRO A 92 -13.63 -21.45 24.75
N ARG A 93 -13.47 -21.12 26.03
CA ARG A 93 -14.22 -20.09 26.76
C ARG A 93 -13.36 -19.19 27.66
N GLU A 94 -12.05 -19.41 27.73
CA GLU A 94 -11.22 -18.54 28.56
C GLU A 94 -10.99 -17.20 27.85
N ASN A 95 -11.17 -16.12 28.62
CA ASN A 95 -10.95 -14.77 28.16
C ASN A 95 -9.45 -14.63 27.83
N LEU A 96 -9.11 -14.18 26.61
CA LEU A 96 -7.72 -13.98 26.20
C LEU A 96 -6.94 -13.14 27.21
N LEU A 97 -7.57 -12.10 27.79
CA LEU A 97 -6.93 -11.30 28.84
C LEU A 97 -6.53 -12.15 30.05
N SER A 98 -7.41 -13.04 30.51
CA SER A 98 -7.11 -13.95 31.63
C SER A 98 -6.01 -14.96 31.29
N VAL A 99 -5.98 -15.46 30.04
CA VAL A 99 -4.91 -16.37 29.56
C VAL A 99 -3.56 -15.65 29.62
N PHE A 100 -3.49 -14.43 29.08
CA PHE A 100 -2.26 -13.64 29.10
C PHE A 100 -1.88 -13.18 30.51
N GLU A 101 -2.82 -12.84 31.39
CA GLU A 101 -2.54 -12.56 32.82
C GLU A 101 -1.89 -13.75 33.52
N ASN A 102 -2.40 -14.96 33.28
CA ASN A 102 -1.84 -16.18 33.83
C ASN A 102 -0.44 -16.46 33.26
N LEU A 103 -0.24 -16.27 31.95
CA LEU A 103 1.07 -16.42 31.30
C LEU A 103 2.10 -15.46 31.88
N ILE A 104 1.72 -14.19 32.10
CA ILE A 104 2.60 -13.18 32.69
C ILE A 104 2.94 -13.59 34.12
N ARG A 105 1.94 -13.94 34.94
CA ARG A 105 2.14 -14.33 36.35
C ARG A 105 3.02 -15.56 36.51
N ASN A 106 2.90 -16.56 35.64
CA ASN A 106 3.67 -17.80 35.73
C ASN A 106 5.12 -17.66 35.25
N ASN A 107 5.46 -16.56 34.56
CA ASN A 107 6.79 -16.30 34.01
C ASN A 107 7.53 -15.15 34.71
N THR A 108 7.02 -14.61 35.83
CA THR A 108 7.65 -13.49 36.55
C THR A 108 9.05 -13.81 37.06
N ASP A 109 9.35 -15.09 37.32
CA ASP A 109 10.63 -15.51 37.92
C ASP A 109 11.72 -15.77 36.85
N ASN A 110 11.33 -15.85 35.56
CA ASN A 110 12.22 -16.08 34.43
C ASN A 110 12.05 -14.96 33.40
N HIS A 111 12.75 -13.84 33.59
CA HIS A 111 12.69 -12.71 32.68
C HIS A 111 13.36 -13.07 31.33
N ASN A 112 12.55 -13.57 30.40
CA ASN A 112 12.95 -13.94 29.05
C ASN A 112 12.17 -13.14 28.00
N ALA A 113 12.58 -13.26 26.74
CA ALA A 113 11.95 -12.56 25.61
C ALA A 113 10.46 -12.94 25.40
N ASP A 114 9.99 -14.03 25.99
CA ASP A 114 8.59 -14.45 25.89
C ASP A 114 7.71 -13.73 26.92
N LEU A 115 8.24 -13.36 28.10
CA LEU A 115 7.52 -12.50 29.05
C LEU A 115 7.21 -11.13 28.45
N GLU A 116 8.18 -10.49 27.78
CA GLU A 116 7.97 -9.19 27.12
C GLU A 116 6.86 -9.28 26.05
N LYS A 117 6.90 -10.30 25.18
CA LYS A 117 5.86 -10.51 24.16
C LYS A 117 4.48 -10.75 24.76
N ASN A 118 4.40 -11.47 25.88
CA ASN A 118 3.14 -11.71 26.59
C ASN A 118 2.58 -10.41 27.17
N ILE A 119 3.43 -9.55 27.75
CA ILE A 119 3.04 -8.23 28.26
C ILE A 119 2.54 -7.33 27.13
N GLU A 120 3.28 -7.25 26.02
CA GLU A 120 2.87 -6.45 24.85
C GLU A 120 1.54 -6.94 24.27
N SER A 121 1.38 -8.26 24.12
CA SER A 121 0.15 -8.89 23.65
C SER A 121 -1.03 -8.59 24.58
N TYR A 122 -0.83 -8.69 25.90
CA TYR A 122 -1.85 -8.33 26.89
C TYR A 122 -2.27 -6.86 26.79
N GLN A 123 -1.30 -5.95 26.68
CA GLN A 123 -1.57 -4.51 26.54
C GLN A 123 -2.38 -4.21 25.27
N PHE A 124 -1.97 -4.79 24.13
CA PHE A 124 -2.69 -4.64 22.87
C PHE A 124 -4.15 -5.15 22.98
N LEU A 125 -4.35 -6.34 23.54
CA LEU A 125 -5.68 -6.92 23.74
C LEU A 125 -6.53 -6.02 24.65
N LYS A 126 -5.96 -5.51 25.74
CA LYS A 126 -6.64 -4.62 26.69
C LYS A 126 -7.03 -3.29 26.06
N GLU A 127 -6.11 -2.63 25.35
CA GLU A 127 -6.35 -1.35 24.67
C GLU A 127 -7.45 -1.45 23.61
N LYS A 128 -7.49 -2.57 22.88
CA LYS A 128 -8.50 -2.82 21.85
C LYS A 128 -9.78 -3.46 22.39
N ASN A 129 -9.87 -3.71 23.71
CA ASN A 129 -10.97 -4.41 24.37
C ASN A 129 -11.27 -5.78 23.74
N ILE A 130 -10.21 -6.52 23.39
CA ILE A 130 -10.30 -7.85 22.79
C ILE A 130 -10.17 -8.89 23.90
N THR A 131 -11.24 -9.64 24.13
CA THR A 131 -11.34 -10.69 25.14
C THR A 131 -11.43 -12.10 24.53
N SER A 132 -11.65 -12.20 23.22
CA SER A 132 -11.83 -13.48 22.52
C SER A 132 -11.17 -13.53 21.15
N LEU A 133 -10.93 -14.74 20.64
CA LEU A 133 -10.44 -14.94 19.27
C LEU A 133 -11.42 -14.42 18.20
N SER A 134 -12.73 -14.42 18.49
CA SER A 134 -13.73 -13.83 17.59
C SER A 134 -13.56 -12.32 17.49
N GLU A 135 -13.36 -11.63 18.62
CA GLU A 135 -13.11 -10.19 18.64
C GLU A 135 -11.76 -9.84 18.00
N LEU A 136 -10.73 -10.66 18.21
CA LEU A 136 -9.44 -10.51 17.53
C LEU A 136 -9.61 -10.62 16.01
N LYS A 137 -10.40 -11.60 15.54
CA LYS A 137 -10.73 -11.76 14.11
C LYS A 137 -11.46 -10.55 13.55
N GLU A 138 -12.48 -10.05 14.24
CA GLU A 138 -13.21 -8.85 13.81
C GLU A 138 -12.29 -7.64 13.75
N ASN A 139 -11.41 -7.45 14.74
CA ASN A 139 -10.39 -6.41 14.73
C ASN A 139 -9.50 -6.52 13.47
N ILE A 140 -8.96 -7.70 13.17
CA ILE A 140 -8.13 -7.94 11.96
C ILE A 140 -8.92 -7.68 10.66
N LEU A 141 -10.21 -8.04 10.61
CA LEU A 141 -11.08 -7.70 9.47
C LEU A 141 -11.25 -6.18 9.32
N THR A 142 -11.39 -5.44 10.44
CA THR A 142 -11.44 -3.97 10.38
C THR A 142 -10.13 -3.38 9.87
N LEU A 143 -8.97 -3.93 10.27
CA LEU A 143 -7.65 -3.51 9.77
C LEU A 143 -7.52 -3.76 8.26
N ARG A 144 -7.99 -4.92 7.78
CA ARG A 144 -8.04 -5.24 6.34
C ARG A 144 -8.86 -4.20 5.57
N ASP A 145 -10.04 -3.87 6.06
CA ASP A 145 -10.95 -2.96 5.38
C ASP A 145 -10.43 -1.51 5.42
N LYS A 146 -9.80 -1.10 6.53
CA LYS A 146 -9.08 0.18 6.63
C LYS A 146 -7.90 0.24 5.66
N ASN A 147 -7.09 -0.82 5.57
CA ASN A 147 -5.95 -0.90 4.63
C ASN A 147 -6.42 -0.76 3.18
N TYR A 148 -7.49 -1.47 2.81
CA TYR A 148 -8.11 -1.39 1.49
C TYR A 148 -8.60 0.03 1.16
N LYS A 149 -9.39 0.63 2.06
CA LYS A 149 -9.93 1.98 1.87
C LYS A 149 -8.82 3.02 1.74
N THR A 150 -7.83 2.99 2.63
CA THR A 150 -6.69 3.92 2.62
C THR A 150 -5.87 3.78 1.34
N THR A 151 -5.59 2.54 0.91
CA THR A 151 -4.88 2.28 -0.36
C THR A 151 -5.60 2.87 -1.56
N ARG A 152 -6.94 2.74 -1.60
CA ARG A 152 -7.75 3.31 -2.68
C ARG A 152 -7.68 4.83 -2.71
N VAL A 153 -7.80 5.49 -1.54
CA VAL A 153 -7.68 6.95 -1.45
C VAL A 153 -6.30 7.41 -1.90
N ILE A 154 -5.22 6.74 -1.48
CA ILE A 154 -3.86 7.05 -1.92
C ILE A 154 -3.74 6.95 -3.45
N LYS A 155 -4.29 5.90 -4.05
CA LYS A 155 -4.26 5.71 -5.50
C LYS A 155 -5.02 6.80 -6.25
N ASP A 156 -6.19 7.19 -5.75
CA ASP A 156 -7.00 8.26 -6.35
C ASP A 156 -6.30 9.62 -6.20
N SER A 157 -5.66 9.89 -5.06
CA SER A 157 -4.82 11.08 -4.84
C SER A 157 -3.62 11.10 -5.80
N GLU A 158 -2.93 9.98 -6.01
CA GLU A 158 -1.78 9.90 -6.93
C GLU A 158 -2.18 10.22 -8.36
N LYS A 159 -3.31 9.66 -8.81
CA LYS A 159 -3.87 9.96 -10.13
C LYS A 159 -4.22 11.45 -10.25
N SER A 160 -4.89 12.02 -9.26
CA SER A 160 -5.27 13.44 -9.24
C SER A 160 -4.04 14.37 -9.26
N ILE A 161 -2.96 13.98 -8.58
CA ILE A 161 -1.68 14.70 -8.59
C ILE A 161 -1.07 14.65 -10.01
N GLU A 162 -1.01 13.49 -10.64
CA GLU A 162 -0.47 13.34 -12.00
C GLU A 162 -1.29 14.15 -13.01
N ASP A 163 -2.61 14.00 -13.02
CA ASP A 163 -3.51 14.70 -13.96
C ASP A 163 -3.33 16.23 -13.83
N LYS A 164 -3.28 16.77 -12.60
CA LYS A 164 -3.05 18.21 -12.36
C LYS A 164 -1.65 18.65 -12.73
N THR A 165 -0.63 17.82 -12.48
CA THR A 165 0.75 18.12 -12.85
C THR A 165 0.89 18.22 -14.37
N GLN A 166 0.23 17.34 -15.12
CA GLN A 166 0.18 17.42 -16.58
C GLN A 166 -0.57 18.68 -17.06
N LEU A 167 -1.70 19.03 -16.44
CA LEU A 167 -2.39 20.29 -16.76
C LEU A 167 -1.51 21.52 -16.53
N ILE A 168 -0.75 21.55 -15.43
CA ILE A 168 0.20 22.63 -15.12
C ILE A 168 1.29 22.71 -16.20
N ASP A 169 1.99 21.60 -16.47
CA ASP A 169 3.08 21.54 -17.44
C ASP A 169 2.64 21.97 -18.85
N GLN A 170 1.48 21.48 -19.31
CA GLN A 170 0.94 21.85 -20.62
C GLN A 170 0.49 23.31 -20.66
N SER A 171 -0.08 23.83 -19.57
CA SER A 171 -0.46 25.24 -19.48
C SER A 171 0.75 26.18 -19.50
N GLU A 172 1.83 25.80 -18.81
CA GLU A 172 3.08 26.55 -18.80
C GLU A 172 3.75 26.56 -20.19
N LYS A 173 3.79 25.40 -20.86
CA LYS A 173 4.26 25.30 -22.27
C LYS A 173 3.41 26.16 -23.22
N TYR A 174 2.09 26.09 -23.08
CA TYR A 174 1.17 26.89 -23.88
C TYR A 174 1.43 28.38 -23.70
N LEU A 175 1.57 28.86 -22.46
CA LEU A 175 1.82 30.28 -22.17
C LEU A 175 3.20 30.72 -22.67
N LYS A 176 4.24 29.90 -22.47
CA LYS A 176 5.62 30.20 -22.87
C LYS A 176 5.77 30.42 -24.37
N HIS A 177 5.11 29.61 -25.19
CA HIS A 177 5.27 29.62 -26.65
C HIS A 177 4.13 30.30 -27.41
N LYS A 178 3.18 30.91 -26.68
CA LYS A 178 1.99 31.57 -27.25
C LYS A 178 2.34 32.69 -28.22
N GLU A 179 3.28 33.54 -27.85
CA GLU A 179 3.63 34.70 -28.68
C GLU A 179 4.41 34.30 -29.93
N THR A 180 5.32 33.31 -29.84
CA THR A 180 6.00 32.72 -31.00
C THR A 180 4.99 32.13 -32.00
N SER A 181 4.00 31.38 -31.52
CA SER A 181 2.95 30.83 -32.39
C SER A 181 2.06 31.92 -33.00
N LYS A 182 1.73 32.99 -32.26
CA LYS A 182 1.02 34.14 -32.81
C LYS A 182 1.83 34.88 -33.88
N ALA A 183 3.14 35.05 -33.68
CA ALA A 183 4.02 35.65 -34.69
C ALA A 183 4.03 34.79 -35.97
N TYR A 184 4.18 33.48 -35.84
CA TYR A 184 4.13 32.53 -36.95
C TYR A 184 2.84 32.64 -37.77
N THR A 185 1.68 32.65 -37.11
CA THR A 185 0.37 32.70 -37.80
C THR A 185 0.11 34.02 -38.52
N LYS A 186 0.70 35.13 -38.06
CA LYS A 186 0.56 36.47 -38.68
C LYS A 186 1.53 36.72 -39.85
N LEU A 187 2.57 35.91 -40.01
CA LEU A 187 3.55 36.09 -41.09
C LEU A 187 2.94 35.84 -42.48
N LYS A 188 3.48 36.54 -43.48
CA LYS A 188 3.18 36.29 -44.90
C LYS A 188 3.67 34.89 -45.30
N LYS A 189 2.95 34.22 -46.21
CA LYS A 189 3.23 32.84 -46.63
C LYS A 189 4.70 32.62 -47.04
N SER A 190 5.32 33.60 -47.70
CA SER A 190 6.72 33.53 -48.15
C SER A 190 7.77 33.52 -47.04
N LYS A 191 7.44 33.96 -45.81
CA LYS A 191 8.37 33.99 -44.67
C LYS A 191 8.02 32.98 -43.57
N ARG A 192 6.94 32.22 -43.76
CA ARG A 192 6.48 31.25 -42.75
C ARG A 192 7.39 30.05 -42.65
N GLU A 193 7.91 29.57 -43.77
CA GLU A 193 8.77 28.39 -43.81
C GLU A 193 10.06 28.62 -43.02
N ASP A 194 10.77 29.71 -43.31
CA ASP A 194 12.01 30.07 -42.60
C ASP A 194 11.77 30.23 -41.09
N PHE A 195 10.71 30.98 -40.70
CA PHE A 195 10.37 31.15 -39.29
C PHE A 195 9.98 29.83 -38.61
N TYR A 196 9.26 28.95 -39.32
CA TYR A 196 8.91 27.64 -38.80
C TYR A 196 10.15 26.81 -38.56
N ASN A 197 11.11 26.80 -39.49
CA ASN A 197 12.36 26.06 -39.36
C ASN A 197 13.23 26.58 -38.20
N GLU A 198 13.24 27.89 -37.95
CA GLU A 198 13.94 28.51 -36.81
C GLU A 198 13.26 28.22 -35.46
N HIS A 199 11.92 28.11 -35.44
CA HIS A 199 11.12 27.98 -34.21
C HIS A 199 10.31 26.67 -34.15
N THR A 200 10.81 25.61 -34.80
CA THR A 200 10.06 24.37 -35.00
C THR A 200 9.67 23.75 -33.66
N ALA A 201 10.61 23.70 -32.70
CA ALA A 201 10.40 23.10 -31.40
C ALA A 201 9.33 23.85 -30.59
N GLU A 202 9.39 25.19 -30.57
CA GLU A 202 8.43 26.04 -29.86
C GLU A 202 7.02 25.91 -30.44
N ILE A 203 6.91 25.91 -31.77
CA ILE A 203 5.62 25.78 -32.45
C ILE A 203 5.01 24.40 -32.19
N ILE A 204 5.79 23.31 -32.32
CA ILE A 204 5.31 21.95 -32.02
C ILE A 204 4.89 21.82 -30.55
N LEU A 205 5.70 22.33 -29.61
CA LEU A 205 5.35 22.30 -28.19
C LEU A 205 4.06 23.06 -27.90
N PHE A 206 3.90 24.26 -28.48
CA PHE A 206 2.66 25.03 -28.35
C PHE A 206 1.44 24.28 -28.89
N GLU A 207 1.54 23.71 -30.10
CA GLU A 207 0.43 22.99 -30.74
C GLU A 207 0.03 21.74 -29.95
N SER A 208 1.02 20.98 -29.46
CA SER A 208 0.81 19.81 -28.61
C SER A 208 0.10 20.18 -27.30
N ALA A 209 0.55 21.25 -26.62
CA ALA A 209 -0.05 21.76 -25.41
C ALA A 209 -1.48 22.27 -25.64
N LYS A 210 -1.70 23.02 -26.72
CA LYS A 210 -3.03 23.51 -27.10
C LYS A 210 -4.00 22.36 -27.36
N LYS A 211 -3.56 21.30 -28.05
CA LYS A 211 -4.36 20.10 -28.29
C LYS A 211 -4.73 19.41 -26.97
N TYR A 212 -3.73 19.14 -26.12
CA TYR A 212 -3.94 18.51 -24.81
C TYR A 212 -4.94 19.30 -23.94
N LEU A 213 -4.74 20.62 -23.81
CA LEU A 213 -5.60 21.47 -22.99
C LEU A 213 -7.04 21.51 -23.52
N LYS A 214 -7.23 21.51 -24.85
CA LYS A 214 -8.56 21.43 -25.46
C LYS A 214 -9.28 20.12 -25.10
N GLU A 215 -8.56 19.01 -25.09
CA GLU A 215 -9.11 17.69 -24.76
C GLU A 215 -9.46 17.56 -23.26
N HIS A 216 -8.68 18.19 -22.37
CA HIS A 216 -8.79 17.98 -20.92
C HIS A 216 -9.55 19.09 -20.16
N LEU A 217 -9.70 20.29 -20.73
CA LEU A 217 -10.46 21.38 -20.11
C LEU A 217 -11.89 21.50 -20.65
N GLY A 218 -12.21 20.79 -21.74
CA GLY A 218 -13.52 20.86 -22.39
C GLY A 218 -13.88 22.27 -22.83
N GLU A 219 -15.05 22.76 -22.40
CA GLU A 219 -15.54 24.11 -22.72
C GLU A 219 -14.85 25.22 -21.91
N SER A 220 -14.21 24.87 -20.79
CA SER A 220 -13.51 25.83 -19.95
C SER A 220 -12.20 26.25 -20.59
N LYS A 221 -12.05 27.55 -20.88
CA LYS A 221 -10.81 28.11 -21.45
C LYS A 221 -9.85 28.65 -20.38
N THR A 222 -10.20 28.52 -19.11
CA THR A 222 -9.48 29.16 -18.00
C THR A 222 -8.34 28.29 -17.49
N LEU A 223 -7.11 28.79 -17.60
CA LEU A 223 -5.91 28.12 -17.11
C LEU A 223 -5.68 28.44 -15.63
N ASN A 224 -6.24 27.63 -14.74
CA ASN A 224 -6.18 27.82 -13.29
C ASN A 224 -4.87 27.27 -12.66
N ILE A 225 -3.72 27.65 -13.22
CA ILE A 225 -2.40 27.09 -12.84
C ILE A 225 -2.13 27.24 -11.33
N SER A 226 -2.40 28.41 -10.77
CA SER A 226 -2.19 28.68 -9.33
C SER A 226 -3.01 27.74 -8.45
N LYS A 227 -4.30 27.54 -8.79
CA LYS A 227 -5.19 26.62 -8.08
C LYS A 227 -4.70 25.18 -8.18
N TRP A 228 -4.34 24.70 -9.37
CA TRP A 228 -3.83 23.34 -9.53
C TRP A 228 -2.53 23.11 -8.77
N LYS A 229 -1.63 24.10 -8.71
CA LYS A 229 -0.41 24.03 -7.89
C LYS A 229 -0.74 23.90 -6.40
N ALA A 230 -1.69 24.70 -5.90
CA ALA A 230 -2.16 24.60 -4.51
C ALA A 230 -2.79 23.23 -4.22
N ASP A 231 -3.66 22.74 -5.11
CA ASP A 231 -4.30 21.42 -4.98
C ASP A 231 -3.26 20.29 -4.95
N VAL A 232 -2.25 20.32 -5.84
CA VAL A 232 -1.16 19.33 -5.84
C VAL A 232 -0.37 19.36 -4.53
N ALA A 233 -0.09 20.54 -3.99
CA ALA A 233 0.61 20.67 -2.70
C ALA A 233 -0.21 20.08 -1.54
N THR A 234 -1.51 20.35 -1.51
CA THR A 234 -2.44 19.80 -0.51
C THR A 234 -2.54 18.28 -0.62
N LEU A 235 -2.78 17.75 -1.82
CA LEU A 235 -2.88 16.31 -2.07
C LEU A 235 -1.60 15.57 -1.67
N LYS A 236 -0.42 16.16 -1.90
CA LYS A 236 0.86 15.57 -1.45
C LYS A 236 0.95 15.48 0.08
N LYS A 237 0.48 16.50 0.80
CA LYS A 237 0.44 16.50 2.27
C LYS A 237 -0.54 15.45 2.80
N GLU A 238 -1.74 15.40 2.24
CA GLU A 238 -2.77 14.41 2.60
C GLU A 238 -2.25 12.98 2.34
N LYS A 239 -1.63 12.74 1.18
CA LYS A 239 -1.04 11.46 0.83
C LYS A 239 0.01 11.02 1.86
N LYS A 240 0.86 11.94 2.34
CA LYS A 240 1.83 11.65 3.41
C LYS A 240 1.13 11.21 4.71
N SER A 241 0.05 11.89 5.10
CA SER A 241 -0.75 11.47 6.27
C SER A 241 -1.40 10.10 6.07
N LEU A 242 -1.90 9.79 4.88
CA LEU A 242 -2.46 8.47 4.57
C LEU A 242 -1.41 7.36 4.66
N TYR A 243 -0.15 7.61 4.28
CA TYR A 243 0.92 6.61 4.47
C TYR A 243 1.25 6.38 5.93
N ASN A 244 1.22 7.41 6.78
CA ASN A 244 1.39 7.22 8.22
C ASN A 244 0.30 6.28 8.77
N LYS A 245 -0.95 6.44 8.32
CA LYS A 245 -2.04 5.50 8.67
C LYS A 245 -1.78 4.07 8.19
N ILE A 246 -1.14 3.88 7.04
CA ILE A 246 -0.72 2.54 6.58
C ILE A 246 0.35 1.94 7.50
N LEU A 247 1.27 2.75 8.00
CA LEU A 247 2.28 2.31 8.97
C LEU A 247 1.65 1.93 10.31
N GLU A 248 0.73 2.74 10.82
CA GLU A 248 -0.06 2.43 12.03
C GLU A 248 -0.82 1.10 11.87
N ILE A 249 -1.45 0.88 10.70
CA ILE A 249 -2.12 -0.41 10.40
C ILE A 249 -1.11 -1.57 10.42
N ARG A 250 0.09 -1.38 9.87
CA ARG A 250 1.13 -2.41 9.89
C ARG A 250 1.55 -2.76 11.31
N GLU A 251 1.74 -1.76 12.16
CA GLU A 251 2.10 -1.95 13.56
C GLU A 251 0.99 -2.72 14.32
N GLU A 252 -0.28 -2.35 14.12
CA GLU A 252 -1.40 -3.11 14.73
C GLU A 252 -1.47 -4.56 14.24
N VAL A 253 -1.17 -4.82 12.96
CA VAL A 253 -1.08 -6.18 12.42
C VAL A 253 0.07 -6.97 13.07
N GLU A 254 1.22 -6.32 13.28
CA GLU A 254 2.36 -6.92 13.96
C GLU A 254 2.05 -7.28 15.42
N GLN A 255 1.30 -6.43 16.13
CA GLN A 255 0.82 -6.74 17.48
C GLN A 255 -0.12 -7.96 17.50
N ALA A 256 -1.02 -8.07 16.50
CA ALA A 256 -1.85 -9.27 16.36
C ALA A 256 -1.04 -10.55 16.03
N GLU A 257 0.08 -10.43 15.32
CA GLU A 257 1.03 -11.54 15.09
C GLU A 257 1.74 -11.98 16.37
N LYS A 258 2.05 -11.05 17.28
CA LYS A 258 2.59 -11.38 18.61
C LYS A 258 1.58 -12.16 19.44
N VAL A 259 0.31 -11.72 19.47
CA VAL A 259 -0.77 -12.46 20.14
C VAL A 259 -0.87 -13.89 19.59
N LYS A 260 -0.84 -14.05 18.26
CA LYS A 260 -0.82 -15.37 17.61
C LYS A 260 0.33 -16.24 18.11
N THR A 261 1.55 -15.69 18.11
CA THR A 261 2.76 -16.45 18.48
C THR A 261 2.67 -16.94 19.93
N CYS A 262 2.21 -16.09 20.85
CA CYS A 262 2.07 -16.46 22.26
C CYS A 262 1.02 -17.56 22.45
N ILE A 263 -0.08 -17.52 21.70
CA ILE A 263 -1.11 -18.58 21.74
C ILE A 263 -0.59 -19.90 21.18
N GLU A 264 0.17 -19.87 20.09
CA GLU A 264 0.79 -21.07 19.50
C GLU A 264 1.79 -21.73 20.47
N GLN A 265 2.63 -20.94 21.14
CA GLN A 265 3.57 -21.42 22.17
C GLN A 265 2.82 -22.06 23.36
N LEU A 266 1.75 -21.42 23.83
CA LEU A 266 0.90 -21.98 24.89
C LEU A 266 0.32 -23.34 24.49
N GLN A 267 -0.21 -23.46 23.27
CA GLN A 267 -0.76 -24.71 22.75
C GLN A 267 0.30 -25.82 22.68
N GLU A 268 1.52 -25.49 22.25
CA GLU A 268 2.63 -26.43 22.18
C GLU A 268 3.01 -26.97 23.56
N HIS A 269 3.20 -26.09 24.55
CA HIS A 269 3.48 -26.50 25.92
C HIS A 269 2.39 -27.38 26.55
N LEU A 270 1.12 -27.07 26.29
CA LEU A 270 0.00 -27.89 26.77
C LEU A 270 -0.01 -29.28 26.12
N LYS A 271 0.35 -29.39 24.83
CA LYS A 271 0.52 -30.68 24.15
C LYS A 271 1.67 -31.49 24.77
N GLU A 272 2.82 -30.87 25.01
CA GLU A 272 3.97 -31.52 25.64
C GLU A 272 3.64 -32.06 27.04
N LEU A 273 3.00 -31.26 27.89
CA LEU A 273 2.54 -31.67 29.22
C LEU A 273 1.55 -32.84 29.17
N SER A 274 0.66 -32.86 28.18
CA SER A 274 -0.30 -33.96 28.01
C SER A 274 0.38 -35.26 27.58
N HIS A 275 1.48 -35.17 26.82
CA HIS A 275 2.23 -36.31 26.32
C HIS A 275 3.14 -36.92 27.39
N SER A 276 3.80 -36.08 28.20
CA SER A 276 4.62 -36.54 29.33
C SER A 276 3.78 -37.24 30.40
N GLN A 277 2.59 -36.70 30.73
CA GLN A 277 1.65 -37.33 31.65
C GLN A 277 1.14 -38.69 31.14
N SER A 278 1.01 -38.89 29.82
CA SER A 278 0.63 -40.20 29.28
C SER A 278 1.76 -41.23 29.29
N GLN A 279 3.02 -40.79 29.20
CA GLN A 279 4.19 -41.68 29.28
C GLN A 279 4.48 -42.13 30.72
N ASP A 280 4.26 -41.27 31.72
CA ASP A 280 4.44 -41.60 33.15
C ASP A 280 3.35 -42.53 33.71
N LEU A 281 2.20 -42.64 33.03
CA LEU A 281 1.10 -43.53 33.44
C LEU A 281 1.18 -44.96 32.85
N GLY A 282 2.20 -45.28 32.06
CA GLY A 282 2.46 -46.66 31.60
C GLY A 282 1.27 -47.35 30.94
N LEU A 283 0.66 -46.71 29.93
CA LEU A 283 -0.27 -47.34 28.98
C LEU A 283 0.40 -47.51 27.62
#